data_AF-A0AA88XPD5-F1
#
_entry.id   AF-A0AA88XPD5-F1
#
_cell.length_a   1.000
_cell.length_b   1.000
_cell.length_c   1.000
_cell.angle_alpha   90.00
_cell.angle_beta   90.00
_cell.angle_gamma   90.00
#
_symmetry.space_group_name_H-M   'P 1'
#
loop_
_entity.id
_entity.type
_entity.pdbx_description
1 polymer ?
#
loop_
_entity_poly.entity_id
_entity_poly.type
_entity_poly.pdbx_seq_one_letter_code
_entity_poly.pdbx_strand_id
1 'polypeptide(L)'
;MEGGKFIQSPTTNSPVAPKSPLKPPKSPTKSSPGMLAKKKTYSTSSERVFQTGLRTVYTAGRPPWYDSHGTQKEAFLIGVCGGSASGKTTVARRIIEALDVPWVSLLSLDSFYKVLDEKQHQLAAENEYNFDHPDAFDYELLGQTLKRLKSGKKVEVPIYNFITHSREDTSVSLRDDVDMFPYYVYLT
;
A
#
# COMPACT_ATOMS: atom_id res chain seq x y z
N MET A 1 -78.98 -37.60 7.50
CA MET A 1 -77.84 -38.50 7.73
C MET A 1 -76.93 -37.79 8.71
N GLU A 2 -77.29 -37.91 10.00
CA GLU A 2 -76.48 -38.61 11.04
C GLU A 2 -75.15 -37.90 11.28
N GLY A 3 -74.95 -37.17 12.39
CA GLY A 3 -74.85 -37.66 13.78
C GLY A 3 -73.36 -37.53 14.16
N GLY A 4 -72.91 -36.72 15.12
CA GLY A 4 -73.31 -36.64 16.53
C GLY A 4 -72.28 -37.40 17.39
N LYS A 5 -71.61 -36.69 18.34
CA LYS A 5 -70.79 -37.08 19.54
C LYS A 5 -69.42 -36.37 19.53
N PHE A 6 -69.06 -35.39 20.38
CA PHE A 6 -69.05 -35.27 21.87
C PHE A 6 -68.15 -36.37 22.49
N ILE A 7 -67.01 -36.09 23.16
CA ILE A 7 -66.90 -35.72 24.59
C ILE A 7 -65.42 -35.46 25.02
N GLN A 8 -65.24 -34.48 25.94
CA GLN A 8 -64.22 -34.23 27.01
C GLN A 8 -62.75 -33.76 26.75
N SER A 9 -62.48 -32.53 27.21
CA SER A 9 -61.29 -32.05 27.95
C SER A 9 -61.26 -32.60 29.41
N PRO A 10 -60.24 -32.47 30.31
CA PRO A 10 -59.33 -31.32 30.51
C PRO A 10 -57.89 -31.66 31.01
N THR A 11 -56.94 -30.72 31.05
CA THR A 11 -56.26 -30.13 32.25
C THR A 11 -54.77 -29.97 31.88
N THR A 12 -53.95 -28.99 32.31
CA THR A 12 -54.05 -27.90 33.29
C THR A 12 -52.91 -26.89 33.08
N ASN A 13 -53.22 -25.62 33.34
CA ASN A 13 -52.41 -24.56 33.95
C ASN A 13 -51.09 -24.05 33.33
N SER A 14 -51.22 -22.90 32.65
CA SER A 14 -50.42 -21.67 32.83
C SER A 14 -50.39 -21.22 34.32
N PRO A 15 -49.60 -20.22 34.84
CA PRO A 15 -49.32 -18.96 34.14
C PRO A 15 -48.09 -18.07 34.56
N VAL A 16 -47.95 -16.96 33.82
CA VAL A 16 -47.33 -15.61 34.09
C VAL A 16 -45.82 -15.43 34.37
N ALA A 17 -45.24 -14.45 33.63
CA ALA A 17 -44.02 -13.69 33.92
C ALA A 17 -44.16 -12.75 35.15
N PRO A 18 -43.11 -12.09 35.73
CA PRO A 18 -42.56 -10.85 35.14
C PRO A 18 -41.09 -10.44 35.48
N LYS A 19 -40.54 -9.56 34.62
CA LYS A 19 -39.62 -8.40 34.78
C LYS A 19 -38.52 -8.31 35.90
N SER A 20 -37.24 -8.24 35.46
CA SER A 20 -36.08 -7.37 35.87
C SER A 20 -35.64 -7.24 37.35
N PRO A 21 -34.51 -6.58 37.71
CA PRO A 21 -33.12 -6.55 37.20
C PRO A 21 -32.08 -6.91 38.30
N LEU A 22 -30.87 -7.41 38.00
CA LEU A 22 -29.85 -7.66 39.05
C LEU A 22 -28.44 -7.12 38.72
N LYS A 23 -28.15 -5.99 39.40
CA LYS A 23 -26.94 -5.39 40.01
C LYS A 23 -25.52 -5.84 39.59
N PRO A 24 -24.54 -4.92 39.59
CA PRO A 24 -23.12 -5.23 39.37
C PRO A 24 -22.50 -5.88 40.62
N PRO A 25 -21.51 -6.79 40.49
CA PRO A 25 -20.84 -7.35 41.64
C PRO A 25 -19.78 -6.40 42.22
N LYS A 26 -19.69 -6.41 43.56
CA LYS A 26 -18.78 -5.66 44.43
C LYS A 26 -17.35 -6.21 44.38
N SER A 27 -16.37 -5.33 44.60
CA SER A 27 -14.96 -5.64 44.87
C SER A 27 -14.75 -6.36 46.20
N PRO A 28 -13.75 -7.26 46.30
CA PRO A 28 -12.99 -7.35 47.54
C PRO A 28 -11.45 -7.48 47.37
N THR A 29 -10.75 -6.71 48.22
CA THR A 29 -9.50 -6.99 48.97
C THR A 29 -8.14 -7.27 48.28
N LYS A 30 -7.11 -6.64 48.86
CA LYS A 30 -5.67 -6.70 48.53
C LYS A 30 -5.02 -8.03 48.96
N SER A 31 -4.13 -8.56 48.11
CA SER A 31 -3.03 -9.46 48.50
C SER A 31 -1.83 -9.34 47.53
N SER A 32 -0.67 -9.04 48.10
CA SER A 32 0.78 -9.10 47.73
C SER A 32 1.31 -9.41 46.30
N PRO A 33 2.54 -8.96 45.96
CA PRO A 33 3.03 -8.82 44.59
C PRO A 33 3.70 -10.10 44.05
N GLY A 34 3.21 -10.59 42.91
CA GLY A 34 3.79 -11.73 42.20
C GLY A 34 3.73 -11.54 40.69
N MET A 35 4.92 -11.50 40.08
CA MET A 35 5.27 -11.76 38.67
C MET A 35 4.35 -11.20 37.57
N LEU A 36 4.90 -10.24 36.81
CA LEU A 36 4.30 -9.60 35.64
C LEU A 36 3.99 -10.62 34.53
N ALA A 37 2.78 -11.20 34.56
CA ALA A 37 2.25 -11.98 33.45
C ALA A 37 2.03 -11.07 32.24
N LYS A 38 2.70 -11.37 31.13
CA LYS A 38 2.46 -10.76 29.81
C LYS A 38 0.97 -10.82 29.49
N LYS A 39 0.28 -9.68 29.56
CA LYS A 39 -1.07 -9.55 29.01
C LYS A 39 -0.96 -9.81 27.51
N LYS A 40 -1.53 -10.93 27.05
CA LYS A 40 -1.93 -11.12 25.65
C LYS A 40 -2.89 -9.99 25.31
N THR A 41 -2.40 -8.96 24.65
CA THR A 41 -3.23 -7.98 23.96
C THR A 41 -4.01 -8.75 22.89
N TYR A 42 -5.31 -8.91 23.13
CA TYR A 42 -6.25 -9.26 22.06
C TYR A 42 -6.14 -8.13 21.03
N SER A 43 -5.48 -8.41 19.91
CA SER A 43 -5.48 -7.54 18.74
C SER A 43 -6.93 -7.43 18.26
N THR A 44 -7.61 -6.37 18.68
CA THR A 44 -8.81 -5.89 17.99
C THR A 44 -8.39 -5.57 16.55
N SER A 45 -9.03 -6.24 15.61
CA SER A 45 -8.77 -6.23 14.15
C SER A 45 -8.92 -4.85 13.47
N SER A 46 -8.95 -3.76 14.23
CA SER A 46 -9.38 -2.41 13.80
C SER A 46 -8.26 -1.40 13.59
N GLU A 47 -7.01 -1.68 14.00
CA GLU A 47 -5.87 -0.80 13.75
C GLU A 47 -4.84 -1.54 12.91
N ARG A 48 -4.84 -1.30 11.60
CA ARG A 48 -3.70 -1.67 10.77
C ARG A 48 -2.60 -0.66 11.09
N VAL A 49 -1.65 -1.10 11.91
CA VAL A 49 -0.48 -0.32 12.31
C VAL A 49 0.67 -0.70 11.37
N PHE A 50 1.20 0.27 10.64
CA PHE A 50 2.46 0.11 9.91
C PHE A 50 3.59 0.62 10.81
N GLN A 51 4.57 -0.23 11.12
CA GLN A 51 5.77 0.17 11.85
C GLN A 51 6.91 0.33 10.84
N THR A 52 7.41 1.55 10.70
CA THR A 52 8.69 1.83 10.03
C THR A 52 9.77 2.08 11.07
N GLY A 53 11.02 2.27 10.66
CA GLY A 53 12.14 2.43 11.58
C GLY A 53 11.99 3.64 12.51
N LEU A 54 11.34 4.72 12.06
CA LEU A 54 11.20 5.96 12.81
C LEU A 54 9.75 6.29 13.17
N ARG A 55 8.75 5.58 12.62
CA ARG A 55 7.33 5.96 12.77
C ARG A 55 6.39 4.77 12.92
N THR A 56 5.36 4.97 13.73
CA THR A 56 4.20 4.10 13.79
C THR A 56 3.05 4.82 13.08
N VAL A 57 2.60 4.29 11.95
CA VAL A 57 1.48 4.85 11.21
C VAL A 57 0.20 4.08 11.55
N TYR A 58 -0.69 4.78 12.23
CA TYR A 58 -2.03 4.30 12.55
C TYR A 58 -2.93 4.61 11.37
N THR A 59 -3.42 3.55 10.73
CA THR A 59 -4.52 3.69 9.78
C THR A 59 -5.80 3.31 10.50
N ALA A 60 -6.85 4.14 10.39
CA ALA A 60 -8.16 3.92 11.01
C ALA A 60 -8.90 2.75 10.33
N GLY A 61 -8.28 1.56 10.36
CA GLY A 61 -8.72 0.33 9.69
C GLY A 61 -8.50 0.31 8.16
N ARG A 62 -8.25 1.46 7.51
CA ARG A 62 -8.10 1.55 6.04
C ARG A 62 -6.74 2.13 5.63
N PRO A 63 -5.97 1.44 4.79
CA PRO A 63 -4.70 1.96 4.29
C PRO A 63 -4.82 3.29 3.51
N PRO A 64 -3.73 4.07 3.38
CA PRO A 64 -3.75 5.43 2.81
C PRO A 64 -4.23 5.53 1.36
N TRP A 65 -4.13 4.43 0.61
CA TRP A 65 -4.57 4.34 -0.79
C TRP A 65 -6.06 3.99 -0.92
N TYR A 66 -6.85 4.03 0.16
CA TYR A 66 -8.31 3.96 0.13
C TYR A 66 -8.94 5.25 0.66
N ASP A 67 -10.10 5.64 0.13
CA ASP A 67 -10.90 6.75 0.66
C ASP A 67 -11.82 6.31 1.82
N SER A 68 -12.62 7.25 2.34
CA SER A 68 -13.60 7.00 3.40
C SER A 68 -14.72 6.04 2.99
N HIS A 69 -15.01 5.94 1.69
CA HIS A 69 -16.01 5.05 1.12
C HIS A 69 -15.45 3.65 0.83
N GLY A 70 -14.12 3.47 0.90
CA GLY A 70 -13.44 2.23 0.60
C GLY A 70 -13.05 2.04 -0.86
N THR A 71 -13.13 3.09 -1.66
CA THR A 71 -12.66 3.09 -3.04
C THR A 71 -11.14 3.25 -3.06
N GLN A 72 -10.46 2.50 -3.91
CA GLN A 72 -9.03 2.67 -4.12
C GLN A 72 -8.75 4.02 -4.80
N LYS A 73 -7.84 4.81 -4.21
CA LYS A 73 -7.38 6.08 -4.76
C LYS A 73 -6.30 5.83 -5.81
N GLU A 74 -6.29 6.67 -6.84
CA GLU A 74 -5.16 6.69 -7.79
C GLU A 74 -3.87 7.13 -7.08
N ALA A 75 -2.75 6.58 -7.53
CA ALA A 75 -1.43 7.02 -7.07
C ALA A 75 -1.18 8.49 -7.43
N PHE A 76 -0.57 9.21 -6.50
CA PHE A 76 -0.16 10.60 -6.65
C PHE A 76 1.26 10.68 -7.22
N LEU A 77 1.38 11.20 -8.44
CA LEU A 77 2.66 11.35 -9.15
C LEU A 77 3.25 12.74 -8.89
N ILE A 78 4.52 12.78 -8.48
CA ILE A 78 5.27 14.00 -8.22
C ILE A 78 6.47 14.01 -9.17
N GLY A 79 6.49 14.95 -10.12
CA GLY A 79 7.64 15.17 -11.01
C GLY A 79 8.65 16.10 -10.36
N VAL A 80 9.92 15.68 -10.33
CA VAL A 80 11.05 16.46 -9.82
C VAL A 80 11.97 16.77 -11.00
N CYS A 81 11.84 17.96 -11.59
CA CYS A 81 12.56 18.34 -12.80
C CYS A 81 13.77 19.24 -12.51
N GLY A 82 14.72 19.30 -13.45
CA GLY A 82 15.92 20.15 -13.37
C GLY A 82 17.08 19.62 -14.22
N GLY A 83 18.09 20.47 -14.46
CA GLY A 83 19.27 20.11 -15.26
C GLY A 83 20.07 18.93 -14.69
N SER A 84 20.96 18.34 -15.50
CA SER A 84 21.87 17.29 -15.01
C SER A 84 22.69 17.79 -13.81
N ALA A 85 23.00 16.88 -12.88
CA ALA A 85 23.70 17.15 -11.62
C ALA A 85 23.08 18.20 -10.68
N SER A 86 21.84 18.67 -10.91
CA SER A 86 21.17 19.63 -10.01
C SER A 86 20.72 19.07 -8.65
N GLY A 87 20.78 17.75 -8.48
CA GLY A 87 20.42 17.07 -7.21
C GLY A 87 18.98 16.55 -7.11
N LYS A 88 18.22 16.46 -8.21
CA LYS A 88 16.83 15.94 -8.24
C LYS A 88 16.66 14.63 -7.46
N THR A 89 17.46 13.62 -7.82
CA THR A 89 17.41 12.29 -7.21
C THR A 89 17.78 12.34 -5.73
N THR A 90 18.74 13.18 -5.36
CA THR A 90 19.14 13.37 -3.96
C THR A 90 17.99 13.98 -3.15
N VAL A 91 17.36 15.03 -3.66
CA VAL A 91 16.22 15.68 -2.98
C VAL A 91 15.05 14.70 -2.84
N ALA A 92 14.70 13.97 -3.91
CA ALA A 92 13.63 12.98 -3.87
C ALA A 92 13.91 11.88 -2.83
N ARG A 93 15.13 11.31 -2.81
CA ARG A 93 15.54 10.33 -1.79
C ARG A 93 15.44 10.88 -0.38
N ARG A 94 15.92 12.10 -0.14
CA ARG A 94 15.84 12.75 1.19
C ARG A 94 14.41 12.97 1.65
N ILE A 95 13.49 13.32 0.74
CA ILE A 95 12.06 13.44 1.06
C ILE A 95 11.49 12.07 1.44
N ILE A 96 11.79 11.03 0.68
CA ILE A 96 11.33 9.65 0.94
C ILE A 96 11.85 9.16 2.30
N GLU A 97 13.14 9.35 2.58
CA GLU A 97 13.76 9.03 3.87
C GLU A 97 13.11 9.81 5.03
N ALA A 98 12.81 11.10 4.85
CA ALA A 98 12.19 11.93 5.87
C ALA A 98 10.70 11.60 6.10
N LEU A 99 10.01 11.09 5.06
CA LEU A 99 8.66 10.56 5.18
C LEU A 99 8.64 9.24 5.95
N ASP A 100 9.65 8.38 5.72
CA ASP A 100 9.80 7.07 6.35
C ASP A 100 8.49 6.28 6.35
N VAL A 101 7.92 6.10 5.16
CA VAL A 101 6.69 5.33 4.94
C VAL A 101 6.86 4.38 3.77
N PRO A 102 6.30 3.16 3.83
CA PRO A 102 6.63 2.12 2.88
C PRO A 102 5.84 2.25 1.55
N TRP A 103 4.77 3.03 1.49
CA TRP A 103 3.95 3.25 0.29
C TRP A 103 4.45 4.38 -0.64
N VAL A 104 5.78 4.55 -0.74
CA VAL A 104 6.40 5.55 -1.61
C VAL A 104 7.39 4.87 -2.54
N SER A 105 7.33 5.20 -3.83
CA SER A 105 8.27 4.69 -4.84
C SER A 105 9.02 5.84 -5.52
N LEU A 106 10.30 5.60 -5.81
CA LEU A 106 11.13 6.45 -6.64
C LEU A 106 11.28 5.81 -8.02
N LEU A 107 10.95 6.57 -9.06
CA LEU A 107 11.08 6.19 -10.46
C LEU A 107 12.07 7.17 -11.11
N SER A 108 13.14 6.66 -11.71
CA SER A 108 14.07 7.50 -12.48
C SER A 108 13.68 7.52 -13.94
N LEU A 109 13.66 8.69 -14.57
CA LEU A 109 13.49 8.80 -16.03
C LEU A 109 14.65 8.14 -16.77
N ASP A 110 15.84 8.10 -16.17
CA ASP A 110 17.03 7.48 -16.77
C ASP A 110 16.86 5.98 -17.02
N SER A 111 15.99 5.29 -16.26
CA SER A 111 15.65 3.89 -16.53
C SER A 111 15.02 3.70 -17.91
N PHE A 112 14.42 4.76 -18.47
CA PHE A 112 13.66 4.72 -19.71
C PHE A 112 14.47 5.22 -20.91
N TYR A 113 15.80 5.22 -20.87
CA TYR A 113 16.58 5.38 -22.10
C TYR A 113 16.23 4.27 -23.11
N LYS A 114 16.24 4.63 -24.40
CA LYS A 114 16.09 3.68 -25.49
C LYS A 114 17.33 2.80 -25.61
N VAL A 115 17.12 1.59 -26.11
CA VAL A 115 18.23 0.74 -26.60
C VAL A 115 18.70 1.35 -27.90
N LEU A 116 20.01 1.57 -28.02
CA LEU A 116 20.60 2.16 -29.21
C LEU A 116 20.68 1.11 -30.33
N ASP A 117 20.50 1.56 -31.57
CA ASP A 117 20.86 0.76 -32.74
C ASP A 117 22.38 0.77 -32.99
N GLU A 118 22.85 -0.06 -33.92
CA GLU A 118 24.28 -0.20 -34.24
C GLU A 118 24.94 1.14 -34.61
N LYS A 119 24.22 2.01 -35.34
CA LYS A 119 24.71 3.30 -35.78
C LYS A 119 24.77 4.29 -34.61
N GLN A 120 23.75 4.28 -33.76
CA GLN A 120 23.70 5.09 -32.54
C GLN A 120 24.77 4.66 -31.54
N HIS A 121 25.09 3.37 -31.45
CA HIS A 121 26.23 2.88 -30.65
C HIS A 121 27.57 3.41 -31.14
N GLN A 122 27.79 3.49 -32.46
CA GLN A 122 28.99 4.11 -33.03
C GLN A 122 29.09 5.60 -32.66
N LEU A 123 27.99 6.34 -32.85
CA LEU A 123 27.93 7.75 -32.44
C LEU A 123 28.15 7.92 -30.92
N ALA A 124 27.60 7.05 -30.09
CA ALA A 124 27.81 7.10 -28.65
C ALA A 124 29.26 6.83 -28.26
N ALA A 125 29.93 5.88 -28.92
CA ALA A 125 31.37 5.61 -28.71
C ALA A 125 32.25 6.80 -29.10
N GLU A 126 31.83 7.59 -30.07
CA GLU A 126 32.50 8.83 -30.51
C GLU A 126 32.09 10.06 -29.68
N ASN A 127 31.21 9.90 -28.68
CA ASN A 127 30.58 10.98 -27.90
C ASN A 127 29.74 11.97 -28.74
N GLU A 128 29.25 11.53 -29.89
CA GLU A 128 28.40 12.32 -30.80
C GLU A 128 26.90 12.03 -30.64
N TYR A 129 26.53 11.04 -29.82
CA TYR A 129 25.13 10.77 -29.50
C TYR A 129 24.61 11.67 -28.37
N ASN A 130 23.53 12.42 -28.63
CA ASN A 130 22.93 13.31 -27.65
C ASN A 130 21.91 12.58 -26.75
N PHE A 131 22.34 12.18 -25.56
CA PHE A 131 21.48 11.53 -24.56
C PHE A 131 20.48 12.51 -23.90
N ASP A 132 20.70 13.82 -23.94
CA ASP A 132 19.77 14.80 -23.37
C ASP A 132 18.61 15.14 -24.33
N HIS A 133 18.64 14.63 -25.57
CA HIS A 133 17.56 14.85 -26.52
C HIS A 133 16.30 14.08 -26.08
N PRO A 134 15.09 14.67 -26.16
CA PRO A 134 13.84 13.99 -25.80
C PRO A 134 13.68 12.61 -26.48
N ASP A 135 14.13 12.48 -27.74
CA ASP A 135 14.02 11.23 -28.48
C ASP A 135 14.89 10.08 -27.94
N ALA A 136 15.86 10.36 -27.06
CA ALA A 136 16.66 9.33 -26.39
C ALA A 136 15.84 8.53 -25.37
N PHE A 137 14.68 9.05 -24.93
CA PHE A 137 13.80 8.41 -23.96
C PHE A 137 12.66 7.63 -24.61
N ASP A 138 12.33 6.50 -24.01
CA ASP A 138 11.18 5.64 -24.34
C ASP A 138 9.93 6.12 -23.59
N TYR A 139 9.34 7.21 -24.09
CA TYR A 139 8.13 7.78 -23.50
C TYR A 139 6.90 6.88 -23.59
N GLU A 140 6.88 5.93 -24.54
CA GLU A 140 5.81 4.96 -24.64
C GLU A 140 5.86 4.00 -23.45
N LEU A 141 7.03 3.41 -23.17
CA LEU A 141 7.23 2.55 -22.02
C LEU A 141 6.99 3.30 -20.70
N LEU A 142 7.50 4.53 -20.58
CA LEU A 142 7.25 5.38 -19.42
C LEU A 142 5.74 5.61 -19.23
N GLY A 143 5.04 6.01 -20.28
CA GLY A 143 3.60 6.27 -20.23
C GLY A 143 2.79 5.03 -19.83
N GLN A 144 3.14 3.86 -20.36
CA GLN A 144 2.53 2.59 -19.96
C GLN A 144 2.79 2.27 -18.49
N THR A 145 4.03 2.49 -18.03
CA THR A 145 4.46 2.27 -16.64
C THR A 145 3.68 3.17 -15.68
N LEU A 146 3.62 4.47 -15.97
CA LEU A 146 2.89 5.44 -15.15
C LEU A 146 1.39 5.14 -15.12
N LYS A 147 0.77 4.79 -16.24
CA LYS A 147 -0.65 4.39 -16.28
C LYS A 147 -0.93 3.17 -15.38
N ARG A 148 -0.05 2.17 -15.44
CA ARG A 148 -0.16 0.98 -14.59
C ARG A 148 0.00 1.32 -13.10
N LEU A 149 1.00 2.13 -12.76
CA LEU A 149 1.21 2.62 -11.40
C LEU A 149 0.00 3.39 -10.87
N LYS A 150 -0.56 4.32 -11.67
CA LYS A 150 -1.79 5.06 -11.32
C LYS A 150 -2.98 4.15 -11.05
N SER A 151 -3.11 3.06 -11.79
CA SER A 151 -4.14 2.03 -11.58
C SER A 151 -3.83 1.05 -10.44
N GLY A 152 -2.76 1.27 -9.68
CA GLY A 152 -2.32 0.41 -8.58
C GLY A 152 -1.77 -0.94 -9.02
N LYS A 153 -1.39 -1.11 -10.29
CA LYS A 153 -0.85 -2.37 -10.81
C LYS A 153 0.65 -2.46 -10.58
N LYS A 154 1.15 -3.67 -10.35
CA LYS A 154 2.59 -3.96 -10.35
C LYS A 154 3.20 -3.56 -11.70
N VAL A 155 4.39 -2.97 -11.65
CA VAL A 155 5.21 -2.65 -12.82
C VAL A 155 6.63 -3.15 -12.59
N GLU A 156 7.23 -3.60 -13.69
CA GLU A 156 8.65 -3.91 -13.79
C GLU A 156 9.31 -2.72 -14.49
N VAL A 157 10.31 -2.14 -13.83
CA VAL A 157 11.06 -1.00 -14.36
C VAL A 157 12.38 -1.52 -14.89
N PRO A 158 12.74 -1.23 -16.16
CA PRO A 158 14.02 -1.64 -16.72
C PRO A 158 15.19 -1.02 -15.96
N ILE A 159 16.29 -1.77 -15.87
CA ILE A 159 17.57 -1.25 -15.42
C ILE A 159 18.36 -0.85 -16.68
N TYR A 160 18.81 0.40 -16.73
CA TYR A 160 19.62 0.90 -17.84
C TYR A 160 21.09 0.96 -17.43
N ASN A 161 21.95 0.37 -18.24
CA ASN A 161 23.39 0.38 -18.05
C ASN A 161 24.02 1.49 -18.90
N PHE A 162 24.50 2.53 -18.22
CA PHE A 162 25.11 3.70 -18.85
C PHE A 162 26.48 3.42 -19.49
N ILE A 163 27.15 2.32 -19.13
CA ILE A 163 28.46 1.94 -19.69
C ILE A 163 28.25 1.25 -21.04
N THR A 164 27.27 0.34 -21.12
CA THR A 164 26.99 -0.43 -22.34
C THR A 164 25.92 0.20 -23.22
N HIS A 165 25.28 1.29 -22.76
CA HIS A 165 24.14 1.95 -23.42
C HIS A 165 22.98 1.00 -23.76
N SER A 166 22.74 0.02 -22.90
CA SER A 166 21.75 -1.04 -23.10
C SER A 166 20.89 -1.23 -21.85
N ARG A 167 19.74 -1.88 -22.04
CA ARG A 167 18.91 -2.36 -20.92
C ARG A 167 19.44 -3.70 -20.43
N GLU A 168 19.43 -3.90 -19.14
CA GLU A 168 19.73 -5.21 -18.55
C GLU A 168 18.54 -6.17 -18.70
N ASP A 169 18.83 -7.46 -18.67
CA ASP A 169 17.79 -8.51 -18.67
C ASP A 169 17.00 -8.55 -17.34
N THR A 170 17.47 -7.81 -16.33
CA THR A 170 16.82 -7.71 -15.03
C THR A 170 16.05 -6.39 -14.88
N SER A 171 15.02 -6.42 -14.05
CA SER A 171 14.15 -5.28 -13.78
C SER A 171 13.94 -5.09 -12.28
N VAL A 172 13.64 -3.84 -11.89
CA VAL A 172 13.21 -3.50 -10.54
C VAL A 172 11.70 -3.53 -10.46
N SER A 173 11.18 -4.39 -9.59
CA SER A 173 9.77 -4.42 -9.24
C SER A 173 9.44 -3.25 -8.31
N LEU A 174 8.54 -2.35 -8.73
CA LEU A 174 8.05 -1.28 -7.84
C LEU A 174 6.88 -1.73 -6.95
N ARG A 175 6.66 -3.06 -6.81
CA ARG A 175 5.66 -3.64 -5.92
C ARG A 175 6.07 -5.04 -5.49
N ASP A 176 6.53 -5.16 -4.25
CA ASP A 176 6.91 -6.45 -3.68
C ASP A 176 5.82 -7.03 -2.77
N ASP A 177 4.98 -6.17 -2.17
CA ASP A 177 3.90 -6.59 -1.28
C ASP A 177 2.51 -6.45 -1.91
N VAL A 178 1.74 -7.54 -1.90
CA VAL A 178 0.40 -7.62 -2.49
C VAL A 178 -0.57 -6.63 -1.84
N ASP A 179 -0.33 -6.28 -0.59
CA ASP A 179 -1.19 -5.41 0.21
C ASP A 179 -0.70 -3.97 0.32
N MET A 180 0.37 -3.57 -0.35
CA MET A 180 0.87 -2.20 -0.29
C MET A 180 0.91 -1.57 -1.68
N PHE A 181 0.15 -0.49 -1.85
CA PHE A 181 0.14 0.27 -3.09
C PHE A 181 1.00 1.52 -2.91
N PRO A 182 1.94 1.80 -3.82
CA PRO A 182 2.66 3.06 -3.79
C PRO A 182 1.66 4.17 -4.02
N TYR A 183 1.37 4.93 -2.97
CA TYR A 183 0.45 6.05 -3.05
C TYR A 183 1.17 7.30 -3.56
N TYR A 184 2.47 7.44 -3.27
CA TYR A 184 3.31 8.49 -3.83
C TYR A 184 4.35 7.90 -4.76
N VAL A 185 4.45 8.44 -5.97
CA VAL A 185 5.48 8.10 -6.94
C VAL A 185 6.27 9.37 -7.24
N TYR A 186 7.57 9.38 -6.94
CA TYR A 186 8.48 10.46 -7.31
C TYR A 186 9.14 10.09 -8.64
N LEU A 187 8.94 10.90 -9.68
CA LEU A 187 9.63 10.78 -10.97
C LEU A 187 10.74 11.82 -11.03
N THR A 188 12.00 11.38 -11.14
CA THR A 188 13.19 12.26 -11.20
C THR A 188 13.86 12.25 -12.55
#